data_AF-A0A6L9MX77-F1
#
_entry.id   AF-A0A6L9MX77-F1
#
_cell.length_a   1.000
_cell.length_b   1.000
_cell.length_c   1.000
_cell.angle_alpha   90.00
_cell.angle_beta   90.00
_cell.angle_gamma   90.00
#
_symmetry.space_group_name_H-M   'P 1'
#
loop_
_entity.id
_entity.type
_entity.pdbx_description
1 polymer ?
#
loop_
_entity_poly.entity_id
_entity_poly.type
_entity_poly.pdbx_seq_one_letter_code
_entity_poly.pdbx_strand_id
1 'polypeptide(L)'
;MKFKPSYWYYFIFALCFAGFQFLEDSIRKNYIGTSELVTYVLGFIPNFLPAIGIPCLLYAALPHLVGKSRTQFIAPKAHIYALIVSQFGLISWECAQLLLDGGTFDMHDILWTIIGGVAFYSIWYLHSARYGDVAKFT
;
A
#
# COMPACT_ATOMS: atom_id res chain seq x y z
N MET A 1 -7.90 -19.28 19.15
CA MET A 1 -6.71 -18.77 18.43
C MET A 1 -6.34 -17.40 18.99
N LYS A 2 -5.07 -17.12 19.29
CA LYS A 2 -4.64 -15.76 19.70
C LYS A 2 -4.46 -14.91 18.43
N PHE A 3 -5.10 -13.75 18.37
CA PHE A 3 -4.97 -12.84 17.23
C PHE A 3 -3.53 -12.32 17.19
N LYS A 4 -2.80 -12.60 16.11
CA LYS A 4 -1.45 -12.05 15.92
C LYS A 4 -1.60 -10.63 15.36
N PRO A 5 -0.87 -9.63 15.88
CA PRO A 5 -0.93 -8.27 15.36
C PRO A 5 -0.65 -8.17 13.84
N SER A 6 0.10 -9.12 13.26
CA SER A 6 0.33 -9.18 11.81
C SER A 6 -0.93 -9.42 10.98
N TYR A 7 -1.96 -10.08 11.54
CA TYR A 7 -3.24 -10.30 10.86
C TYR A 7 -3.97 -9.00 10.55
N TRP A 8 -3.75 -7.95 11.34
CA TRP A 8 -4.31 -6.62 11.07
C TRP A 8 -3.80 -6.06 9.74
N TYR A 9 -2.50 -6.17 9.48
CA TYR A 9 -1.89 -5.67 8.24
C TYR A 9 -2.26 -6.52 7.03
N TYR A 10 -2.36 -7.84 7.18
CA TYR A 10 -2.89 -8.70 6.11
C TYR A 10 -4.35 -8.37 5.78
N PHE A 11 -5.16 -8.05 6.78
CA PHE A 11 -6.55 -7.63 6.58
C PHE A 11 -6.63 -6.30 5.83
N ILE A 12 -5.82 -5.31 6.20
CA ILE A 12 -5.76 -4.01 5.47
C ILE A 12 -5.31 -4.23 4.02
N PHE A 13 -4.27 -5.04 3.80
CA PHE A 13 -3.85 -5.39 2.45
C PHE A 13 -5.00 -6.00 1.64
N ALA A 14 -5.71 -6.98 2.20
CA ALA A 14 -6.84 -7.63 1.54
C ALA A 14 -7.96 -6.63 1.22
N LEU A 15 -8.29 -5.72 2.14
CA LEU A 15 -9.28 -4.66 1.90
C LEU A 15 -8.84 -3.71 0.78
N CYS A 16 -7.59 -3.27 0.78
CA CYS A 16 -7.05 -2.39 -0.26
C CYS A 16 -7.14 -3.04 -1.65
N PHE A 17 -6.74 -4.31 -1.77
CA PHE A 17 -6.74 -5.00 -3.07
C PHE A 17 -8.14 -5.45 -3.51
N ALA A 18 -9.02 -5.85 -2.59
CA ALA A 18 -10.42 -6.11 -2.91
C ALA A 18 -11.13 -4.82 -3.35
N GLY A 19 -10.86 -3.70 -2.66
CA GLY A 19 -11.38 -2.39 -3.02
C GLY A 19 -10.86 -1.90 -4.36
N PHE A 20 -9.57 -2.04 -4.62
CA PHE A 20 -8.94 -1.76 -5.91
C PHE A 20 -9.63 -2.53 -7.04
N GLN A 21 -9.73 -3.86 -6.90
CA GLN A 21 -10.32 -4.73 -7.93
C GLN A 21 -11.79 -4.37 -8.16
N PHE A 22 -12.56 -4.20 -7.09
CA PHE A 22 -13.97 -3.83 -7.17
C PHE A 22 -14.16 -2.48 -7.87
N LEU A 23 -13.33 -1.49 -7.54
CA LEU A 23 -13.41 -0.17 -8.16
C LEU A 23 -13.07 -0.22 -9.64
N GLU A 24 -11.99 -0.89 -10.03
CA GLU A 24 -11.60 -1.03 -11.43
C GLU A 24 -12.66 -1.78 -12.25
N ASP A 25 -13.11 -2.95 -11.77
CA ASP A 25 -13.97 -3.83 -12.54
C ASP A 25 -15.44 -3.41 -12.54
N SER A 26 -15.92 -2.87 -11.42
CA SER A 26 -17.35 -2.64 -11.23
C SER A 26 -17.73 -1.17 -11.36
N ILE A 27 -16.88 -0.25 -10.88
CA ILE A 27 -17.22 1.19 -10.85
C ILE A 27 -16.64 1.89 -12.07
N ARG A 28 -15.32 1.88 -12.22
CA ARG A 28 -14.60 2.69 -13.23
C ARG A 28 -14.99 2.31 -14.65
N LYS A 29 -15.04 1.02 -14.98
CA LYS A 29 -15.48 0.53 -16.30
C LYS A 29 -16.92 0.89 -16.66
N ASN A 30 -17.80 1.05 -15.66
CA ASN A 30 -19.23 1.29 -15.88
C ASN A 30 -19.66 2.74 -15.62
N TYR A 31 -18.72 3.63 -15.28
CA TYR A 31 -19.03 5.01 -14.96
C TYR A 31 -19.18 5.85 -16.23
N ILE A 32 -20.41 6.28 -16.53
CA ILE A 32 -20.79 7.13 -17.67
C ILE A 32 -21.09 8.58 -17.21
N GLY A 33 -20.82 8.91 -15.94
CA GLY A 33 -21.16 10.20 -15.37
C GLY A 33 -20.25 11.34 -15.87
N THR A 34 -20.76 12.56 -15.84
CA THR A 34 -20.04 13.77 -16.27
C THR A 34 -19.37 14.51 -15.11
N SER A 35 -19.51 14.04 -13.87
CA SER A 35 -18.92 14.71 -12.70
C SER A 35 -17.40 14.58 -12.71
N GLU A 36 -16.71 15.71 -12.90
CA GLU A 36 -15.25 15.79 -12.88
C GLU A 36 -14.65 15.31 -11.56
N LEU A 37 -15.29 15.63 -10.43
CA LEU A 37 -14.84 15.20 -9.10
C LEU A 37 -14.83 13.67 -8.98
N VAL A 38 -15.90 13.01 -9.45
CA VAL A 38 -15.99 11.54 -9.39
C VAL A 38 -14.96 10.92 -10.33
N THR A 39 -14.80 11.44 -11.55
CA THR A 39 -13.78 10.97 -12.49
C THR A 39 -12.37 11.11 -11.91
N TYR A 40 -12.07 12.25 -11.27
CA TYR A 40 -10.79 12.47 -10.60
C TYR A 40 -10.55 11.47 -9.48
N VAL A 41 -11.55 11.24 -8.62
CA VAL A 41 -11.46 10.30 -7.51
C VAL A 41 -11.26 8.86 -8.00
N LEU A 42 -12.00 8.45 -9.04
CA LEU A 42 -11.83 7.15 -9.69
C LEU A 42 -10.47 7.00 -10.39
N GLY A 43 -9.87 8.12 -10.82
CA GLY A 43 -8.54 8.15 -11.43
C GLY A 43 -7.43 7.75 -10.46
N PHE A 44 -7.41 8.34 -9.26
CA PHE A 44 -6.29 8.16 -8.33
C PHE A 44 -6.43 7.01 -7.32
N ILE A 45 -7.66 6.59 -6.98
CA ILE A 45 -7.89 5.49 -6.02
C ILE A 45 -7.07 4.23 -6.37
N PRO A 46 -6.96 3.84 -7.66
CA PRO A 46 -6.15 2.72 -8.11
C PRO A 46 -4.67 2.78 -7.71
N ASN A 47 -4.12 3.98 -7.46
CA ASN A 47 -2.74 4.18 -6.98
C ASN A 47 -2.67 4.34 -5.46
N PHE A 48 -3.65 5.03 -4.88
CA PHE A 48 -3.75 5.24 -3.44
C PHE A 48 -3.91 3.93 -2.65
N LEU A 49 -4.77 3.01 -3.11
CA LEU A 49 -5.03 1.76 -2.38
C LEU A 49 -3.83 0.82 -2.35
N PRO A 50 -3.14 0.51 -3.46
CA PRO A 50 -1.90 -0.26 -3.42
C PRO A 50 -0.79 0.41 -2.60
N ALA A 51 -0.71 1.75 -2.60
CA ALA A 51 0.26 2.49 -1.79
C ALA A 51 0.07 2.31 -0.26
N ILE A 52 -1.13 1.89 0.18
CA ILE A 52 -1.39 1.45 1.56
C ILE A 52 -1.23 -0.06 1.71
N GLY A 53 -1.77 -0.83 0.76
CA GLY A 53 -1.87 -2.29 0.86
C GLY A 53 -0.52 -2.99 0.75
N ILE A 54 0.28 -2.65 -0.25
CA ILE A 54 1.59 -3.27 -0.49
C ILE A 54 2.52 -3.15 0.73
N PRO A 55 2.72 -1.96 1.36
CA PRO A 55 3.60 -1.88 2.51
C PRO A 55 3.02 -2.62 3.73
N CYS A 56 1.69 -2.73 3.88
CA CYS A 56 1.07 -3.60 4.88
C CYS A 56 1.44 -5.07 4.67
N LEU A 57 1.36 -5.58 3.43
CA LEU A 57 1.76 -6.95 3.10
C LEU A 57 3.25 -7.16 3.40
N LEU A 58 4.11 -6.27 2.90
CA LEU A 58 5.55 -6.37 3.08
C LEU A 58 5.92 -6.32 4.56
N TYR A 59 5.36 -5.39 5.35
CA TYR A 59 5.63 -5.28 6.78
C TYR A 59 5.23 -6.55 7.54
N ALA A 60 4.06 -7.13 7.24
CA ALA A 60 3.59 -8.35 7.88
C ALA A 60 4.38 -9.60 7.45
N ALA A 61 4.78 -9.67 6.18
CA ALA A 61 5.51 -10.80 5.62
C ALA A 61 7.01 -10.78 5.91
N LEU A 62 7.61 -9.60 6.12
CA LEU A 62 9.07 -9.44 6.24
C LEU A 62 9.70 -10.40 7.26
N PRO A 63 9.17 -10.57 8.48
CA PRO A 63 9.76 -11.49 9.46
C PRO A 63 9.74 -12.97 9.04
N HIS A 64 8.87 -13.33 8.09
CA HIS A 64 8.80 -14.68 7.51
C HIS A 64 9.75 -14.86 6.33
N LEU A 65 10.12 -13.76 5.65
CA LEU A 65 11.00 -13.77 4.49
C LEU A 65 12.47 -13.66 4.89
N VAL A 66 12.78 -13.04 6.03
CA VAL A 66 14.15 -12.93 6.55
C VAL A 66 14.40 -13.90 7.69
N GLY A 67 15.54 -14.59 7.64
CA GLY A 67 15.94 -15.53 8.69
C GLY A 67 16.14 -14.85 10.05
N LYS A 68 15.95 -15.60 11.14
CA LYS A 68 15.94 -15.12 12.53
C LYS A 68 17.10 -14.19 12.92
N SER A 69 18.31 -14.42 12.39
CA SER A 69 19.48 -13.59 12.70
C SER A 69 19.41 -12.18 12.10
N ARG A 70 18.76 -12.00 10.93
CA ARG A 70 18.58 -10.70 10.29
C ARG A 70 17.38 -9.94 10.85
N THR A 71 16.41 -10.66 11.41
CA THR A 71 15.20 -10.07 12.02
C THR A 71 15.53 -9.03 13.08
N GLN A 72 16.58 -9.22 13.89
CA GLN A 72 16.95 -8.25 14.93
C GLN A 72 17.36 -6.86 14.38
N PHE A 73 17.97 -6.82 13.20
CA PHE A 73 18.39 -5.58 12.54
C PHE A 73 17.27 -4.99 11.67
N ILE A 74 16.47 -5.85 11.06
CA ILE A 74 15.44 -5.45 10.10
C ILE A 74 14.14 -5.07 10.80
N ALA A 75 13.73 -5.80 11.83
CA ALA A 75 12.46 -5.61 12.52
C ALA A 75 12.22 -4.18 13.02
N PRO A 76 13.18 -3.50 13.69
CA PRO A 76 12.95 -2.16 14.21
C PRO A 76 12.60 -1.11 13.14
N LYS A 77 12.99 -1.38 11.87
CA LYS A 77 12.78 -0.47 10.73
C LYS A 77 11.96 -1.12 9.62
N ALA A 78 11.30 -2.26 9.89
CA ALA A 78 10.57 -3.03 8.90
C ALA A 78 9.49 -2.20 8.19
N HIS A 79 8.81 -1.32 8.92
CA HIS A 79 7.80 -0.42 8.37
C HIS A 79 8.40 0.58 7.38
N ILE A 80 9.60 1.10 7.66
CA ILE A 80 10.32 2.01 6.74
C ILE A 80 10.77 1.25 5.49
N TYR A 81 11.32 0.04 5.64
CA TYR A 81 11.73 -0.75 4.48
C TYR A 81 10.53 -1.13 3.59
N ALA A 82 9.42 -1.55 4.19
CA ALA A 82 8.18 -1.84 3.49
C ALA A 82 7.67 -0.60 2.74
N LEU A 83 7.67 0.56 3.38
CA LEU A 83 7.28 1.83 2.78
C LEU A 83 8.19 2.20 1.59
N ILE A 84 9.51 2.19 1.78
CA ILE A 84 10.47 2.56 0.72
C ILE A 84 10.34 1.65 -0.49
N VAL A 85 10.32 0.33 -0.27
CA VAL A 85 10.21 -0.66 -1.35
C VAL A 85 8.90 -0.49 -2.10
N SER A 86 7.79 -0.31 -1.38
CA SER A 86 6.49 -0.10 -2.01
C SER A 86 6.42 1.21 -2.79
N GLN A 87 6.87 2.32 -2.21
CA GLN A 87 6.81 3.63 -2.85
C GLN A 87 7.72 3.67 -4.07
N PHE A 88 8.93 3.14 -3.96
CA PHE A 88 9.85 3.04 -5.09
C PHE A 88 9.24 2.19 -6.20
N GLY A 89 8.66 1.03 -5.89
CA GLY A 89 8.04 0.16 -6.88
C GLY A 89 6.87 0.84 -7.61
N LEU A 90 5.95 1.47 -6.87
CA LEU A 90 4.78 2.14 -7.44
C LEU A 90 5.14 3.39 -8.24
N ILE A 91 6.02 4.25 -7.72
CA ILE A 91 6.47 5.44 -8.45
C ILE A 91 7.28 5.03 -9.69
N SER A 92 8.12 4.00 -9.59
CA SER A 92 8.84 3.47 -10.75
C SER A 92 7.88 2.89 -11.79
N TRP A 93 6.78 2.26 -11.35
CA TRP A 93 5.74 1.78 -12.24
C TRP A 93 5.08 2.93 -13.00
N GLU A 94 4.70 4.00 -12.32
CA GLU A 94 4.15 5.20 -12.97
C GLU A 94 5.15 5.82 -13.95
N CYS A 95 6.40 6.00 -13.54
CA CYS A 95 7.44 6.51 -14.44
C CYS A 95 7.70 5.58 -15.64
N ALA A 96 7.60 4.26 -15.46
CA ALA A 96 7.77 3.30 -16.56
C ALA A 96 6.69 3.45 -17.64
N GLN A 97 5.51 3.97 -17.31
CA GLN A 97 4.47 4.26 -18.30
C GLN A 97 4.92 5.29 -19.35
N LEU A 98 5.88 6.17 -19.04
CA LEU A 98 6.47 7.09 -20.03
C LEU A 98 7.21 6.38 -21.17
N LEU A 99 7.57 5.12 -20.97
CA LEU A 99 8.33 4.30 -21.93
C LEU A 99 7.46 3.28 -22.66
N LEU A 100 6.17 3.16 -22.28
CA LEU A 100 5.25 2.17 -22.84
C LEU A 100 4.31 2.81 -23.85
N ASP A 101 4.10 2.13 -24.99
CA ASP A 101 3.09 2.53 -25.96
C ASP A 101 1.69 2.42 -25.34
N GLY A 102 1.03 3.57 -25.17
CA GLY A 102 -0.27 3.65 -24.50
C GLY A 102 -0.20 3.83 -22.98
N GLY A 103 0.98 4.12 -22.41
CA GLY A 103 1.11 4.50 -21.01
C GLY A 103 0.41 5.82 -20.69
N THR A 104 -0.20 5.90 -19.51
CA THR A 104 -1.01 7.04 -19.06
C THR A 104 -0.35 7.67 -17.83
N PHE A 105 0.88 8.16 -18.00
CA PHE A 105 1.60 8.84 -16.91
C PHE A 105 0.79 10.02 -16.35
N ASP A 106 0.54 10.01 -15.05
CA ASP A 106 -0.14 11.09 -14.33
C ASP A 106 0.63 11.48 -13.05
N MET A 107 0.91 12.78 -12.92
CA MET A 107 1.54 13.32 -11.71
C MET A 107 0.63 13.23 -10.48
N HIS A 108 -0.69 13.23 -10.67
CA HIS A 108 -1.64 13.01 -9.58
C HIS A 108 -1.51 11.60 -9.02
N ASP A 109 -1.21 10.60 -9.84
CA ASP A 109 -1.01 9.23 -9.39
C ASP A 109 0.24 9.09 -8.50
N ILE A 110 1.32 9.80 -8.83
CA ILE A 110 2.51 9.92 -7.97
C ILE A 110 2.15 10.59 -6.64
N LEU A 111 1.40 11.70 -6.67
CA LEU A 111 0.96 12.40 -5.46
C LEU A 111 0.15 11.47 -4.55
N TRP A 112 -0.85 10.79 -5.11
CA TRP A 112 -1.72 9.90 -4.34
C TRP A 112 -1.01 8.61 -3.89
N THR A 113 0.03 8.17 -4.61
CA THR A 113 0.95 7.13 -4.13
C THR A 113 1.68 7.60 -2.87
N ILE A 114 2.21 8.82 -2.85
CA ILE A 114 2.87 9.40 -1.67
C ILE A 114 1.88 9.53 -0.50
N ILE A 115 0.68 10.04 -0.75
CA ILE A 115 -0.37 10.17 0.28
C ILE A 115 -0.75 8.80 0.84
N GLY A 116 -0.85 7.75 0.01
CA GLY A 116 -1.08 6.38 0.46
C GLY A 116 0.06 5.85 1.34
N GLY A 117 1.31 6.19 1.02
CA GLY A 117 2.47 5.89 1.87
C GLY A 117 2.41 6.58 3.24
N VAL A 118 1.99 7.84 3.28
CA VAL A 118 1.75 8.56 4.53
C VAL A 118 0.63 7.89 5.34
N ALA A 119 -0.46 7.50 4.68
CA ALA A 119 -1.57 6.80 5.33
C ALA A 119 -1.12 5.46 5.94
N PHE A 120 -0.30 4.66 5.23
CA PHE A 120 0.33 3.47 5.80
C PHE A 120 1.15 3.80 7.05
N TYR A 121 2.00 4.84 7.00
CA TYR A 121 2.82 5.23 8.13
C TYR A 121 1.96 5.64 9.34
N SER A 122 0.88 6.40 9.11
CA SER A 122 -0.09 6.77 10.15
C SER A 122 -0.77 5.55 10.77
N ILE A 123 -1.22 4.58 9.95
CA ILE A 123 -1.80 3.31 10.41
C ILE A 123 -0.80 2.59 11.30
N TRP A 124 0.45 2.45 10.85
CA TRP A 124 1.50 1.80 11.63
C TRP A 124 1.79 2.52 12.95
N TYR A 125 1.89 3.84 12.93
CA TYR A 125 2.18 4.65 14.11
C TYR A 125 1.09 4.49 15.17
N LEU A 126 -0.19 4.63 14.77
CA LEU A 126 -1.34 4.48 15.65
C LEU A 126 -1.45 3.06 16.22
N HIS A 127 -1.25 2.06 15.37
CA HIS A 127 -1.26 0.66 15.81
C HIS A 127 -0.11 0.37 16.79
N SER A 128 1.10 0.80 16.48
CA SER A 128 2.30 0.55 17.29
C SER A 128 2.25 1.29 18.63
N ALA A 129 1.72 2.51 18.66
CA ALA A 129 1.49 3.26 19.90
C ALA A 129 0.54 2.53 20.87
N ARG A 130 -0.41 1.76 20.34
CA ARG A 130 -1.43 1.06 21.12
C ARG A 130 -1.07 -0.38 21.50
N TYR A 131 -0.40 -1.11 20.61
CA TYR A 131 -0.18 -2.56 20.74
C TYR A 131 1.29 -2.99 20.71
N GLY A 132 2.22 -2.05 20.55
CA GLY A 132 3.63 -2.34 20.31
C GLY A 132 3.91 -2.72 18.85
N ASP A 133 5.20 -2.74 18.51
CA ASP A 133 5.67 -2.98 17.14
C ASP A 133 5.57 -4.45 16.76
N VAL A 134 4.78 -4.75 15.71
CA VAL A 134 4.48 -6.12 15.25
C VAL A 134 5.75 -6.86 14.84
N ALA A 135 6.74 -6.16 14.31
CA ALA A 135 7.98 -6.77 13.84
C ALA A 135 8.86 -7.29 15.00
N LYS A 136 8.59 -6.88 16.25
CA LYS A 136 9.34 -7.33 17.44
C LYS A 136 8.83 -8.64 18.04
N PHE A 137 7.70 -9.18 17.57
CA PHE A 137 7.00 -10.34 18.18
C PHE A 137 7.15 -11.67 17.41
N THR A 138 8.14 -11.76 16.51
CA THR A 138 8.53 -12.98 15.77
C THR A 138 10.01 -13.25 15.95
#